data_AF-A0A5P1FBW2-F1
#
_entry.id   AF-A0A5P1FBW2-F1
#
_cell.length_a   1.000
_cell.length_b   1.000
_cell.length_c   1.000
_cell.angle_alpha   90.00
_cell.angle_beta   90.00
_cell.angle_gamma   90.00
#
_symmetry.space_group_name_H-M   'P 1'
#
loop_
_entity.id
_entity.type
_entity.pdbx_description
1 polymer ?
#
loop_
_entity_poly.entity_id
_entity_poly.type
_entity_poly.pdbx_seq_one_letter_code
_entity_poly.pdbx_strand_id
1 'polypeptide(L)'
;MLNFFYREASRASRGTAIVLNTFEELECSVLKEMPSILPLIYTIGPLFLLTNRLPANSLIISLSLSLWKHDTTCIGWLDDKRNGAVVYVNSRGITIMPNEKQVDFSLRMGIGEKWVRNFWVIQPDLVMGENAVMPEEFLVETKGRSLLADWCDQLVVLSYPAIGGFLMHSG
;
A
#
# COMPACT_ATOMS: atom_id res chain seq x y z
N MET A 1 6.27 18.15 11.77
CA MET A 1 6.49 17.48 10.45
C MET A 1 6.39 18.47 9.28
N LEU A 2 5.39 19.35 9.21
CA LEU A 2 5.24 20.32 8.11
C LEU A 2 6.46 21.23 7.86
N ASN A 3 7.05 21.80 8.91
CA ASN A 3 8.26 22.64 8.80
C ASN A 3 9.47 21.89 8.22
N PHE A 4 9.54 20.58 8.45
CA PHE A 4 10.59 19.73 7.88
C PHE A 4 10.40 19.62 6.36
N PHE A 5 9.19 19.28 5.90
CA PHE A 5 8.91 19.18 4.46
C PHE A 5 9.14 20.49 3.73
N TYR A 6 8.68 21.63 4.28
CA TYR A 6 8.92 22.94 3.69
C TYR A 6 10.41 23.25 3.54
N ARG A 7 11.20 22.97 4.59
CA ARG A 7 12.64 23.23 4.60
C ARG A 7 13.38 22.36 3.59
N GLU A 8 13.09 21.06 3.55
CA GLU A 8 13.77 20.15 2.63
C GLU A 8 13.32 20.36 1.17
N ALA A 9 12.05 20.67 0.92
CA ALA A 9 11.57 21.05 -0.41
C ALA A 9 12.26 22.33 -0.91
N SER A 10 12.42 23.33 -0.05
CA SER A 10 13.15 24.57 -0.39
C SER A 10 14.63 24.32 -0.72
N ARG A 11 15.21 23.22 -0.22
CA ARG A 11 16.59 22.83 -0.50
C ARG A 11 16.74 21.98 -1.76
N ALA A 12 15.65 21.43 -2.31
CA ALA A 12 15.69 20.62 -3.52
C ALA A 12 16.33 21.35 -4.71
N SER A 13 16.14 22.68 -4.78
CA SER A 13 16.77 23.56 -5.77
C SER A 13 18.31 23.60 -5.69
N ARG A 14 18.90 23.21 -4.56
CA ARG A 14 20.36 23.19 -4.36
C ARG A 14 21.00 21.89 -4.84
N GLY A 15 20.22 20.89 -5.24
CA GLY A 15 20.73 19.64 -5.79
C GLY A 15 21.30 19.82 -7.20
N THR A 16 22.18 18.92 -7.63
CA THR A 16 22.62 18.86 -9.04
C THR A 16 21.52 18.30 -9.94
N ALA A 17 20.76 17.34 -9.43
CA ALA A 17 19.62 16.74 -10.09
C ALA A 17 18.63 16.17 -9.06
N ILE A 18 17.38 15.98 -9.47
CA ILE A 18 16.32 15.34 -8.69
C ILE A 18 15.87 14.08 -9.42
N VAL A 19 15.80 12.97 -8.69
CA VAL A 19 15.35 11.68 -9.22
C VAL A 19 13.96 11.39 -8.64
N LEU A 20 12.98 11.21 -9.51
CA LEU A 20 11.58 10.98 -9.15
C LEU A 20 11.15 9.57 -9.56
N ASN A 21 10.45 8.89 -8.65
CA ASN A 21 9.79 7.62 -8.92
C ASN A 21 8.42 7.85 -9.59
N THR A 22 8.45 8.45 -10.78
CA THR A 22 7.30 8.72 -11.63
C THR A 22 7.70 8.54 -13.10
N PHE A 23 6.76 8.69 -14.02
CA PHE A 23 7.00 8.65 -15.47
C PHE A 23 6.19 9.75 -16.17
N GLU A 24 6.66 10.16 -17.34
CA GLU A 24 6.14 11.32 -18.08
C GLU A 24 4.63 11.23 -18.31
N GLU A 25 4.12 10.09 -18.75
CA GLU A 25 2.70 9.91 -19.07
C GLU A 25 1.78 10.03 -17.85
N LEU A 26 2.29 9.85 -16.63
CA LEU A 26 1.50 9.99 -15.40
C LEU A 26 1.36 11.46 -14.97
N GLU A 27 2.42 12.25 -15.10
CA GLU A 27 2.53 13.59 -14.50
C GLU A 27 3.02 14.68 -15.48
N CYS A 28 2.78 14.50 -16.78
CA CYS A 28 3.32 15.33 -17.87
C CYS A 28 3.14 16.85 -17.65
N SER A 29 1.97 17.30 -17.18
CA SER A 29 1.70 18.71 -16.93
C SER A 29 2.60 19.29 -15.83
N VAL A 30 2.86 18.51 -14.78
CA VAL A 30 3.69 18.93 -13.65
C VAL A 30 5.17 18.88 -14.04
N LEU A 31 5.60 17.80 -14.69
CA LEU A 31 7.00 17.59 -15.09
C LEU A 31 7.50 18.65 -16.08
N LYS A 32 6.62 19.20 -16.92
CA LYS A 32 6.96 20.31 -17.84
C LYS A 32 7.26 21.62 -17.12
N GLU A 33 6.60 21.88 -16.00
CA GLU A 33 6.73 23.14 -15.25
C GLU A 33 7.85 23.07 -14.21
N MET A 34 8.14 21.88 -13.66
CA MET A 34 9.14 21.71 -12.61
C MET A 34 10.56 22.23 -12.93
N PRO A 35 11.10 22.15 -14.17
CA PRO A 35 12.41 22.70 -14.52
C PRO A 35 12.54 24.22 -14.33
N SER A 36 11.43 24.95 -14.19
CA SER A 36 11.46 26.39 -13.88
C SER A 36 11.82 26.69 -12.42
N ILE A 37 11.69 25.71 -11.52
CA ILE A 37 11.86 25.86 -10.07
C ILE A 37 12.97 24.93 -9.53
N LEU A 38 13.21 23.81 -10.21
CA LEU A 38 14.09 22.74 -9.78
C LEU A 38 15.22 22.49 -10.79
N PRO A 39 16.36 21.92 -10.34
CA PRO A 39 17.45 21.50 -11.22
C PRO A 39 17.01 20.33 -12.10
N LEU A 40 17.93 19.77 -12.89
CA LEU A 40 17.68 18.65 -13.81
C LEU A 40 16.88 17.52 -13.15
N ILE A 41 15.81 17.08 -13.81
CA ILE A 41 14.88 16.08 -13.28
C ILE A 41 14.99 14.79 -14.09
N TYR A 42 15.10 13.66 -13.38
CA TYR A 42 15.07 12.33 -13.95
C TYR A 42 13.87 11.55 -13.41
N THR A 43 12.97 11.16 -14.29
CA THR A 43 11.84 10.28 -13.97
C THR A 43 12.25 8.84 -14.25
N ILE A 44 12.37 8.02 -13.20
CA ILE A 44 12.83 6.62 -13.29
C ILE A 44 11.77 5.62 -12.84
N GLY A 45 10.52 6.07 -12.71
CA GLY A 45 9.42 5.26 -12.23
C GLY A 45 8.68 4.47 -13.32
N PRO A 46 7.76 3.60 -12.90
CA PRO A 46 7.59 3.17 -11.51
C PRO A 46 8.63 2.09 -11.15
N LEU A 47 9.39 2.32 -10.08
CA LEU A 47 10.52 1.47 -9.65
C LEU A 47 10.13 -0.01 -9.49
N PHE A 48 8.91 -0.29 -9.02
CA PHE A 48 8.42 -1.65 -8.84
C PHE A 48 8.23 -2.44 -10.15
N LEU A 49 8.07 -1.76 -11.30
CA LEU A 49 8.04 -2.45 -12.59
C LEU A 49 9.46 -2.69 -13.14
N LEU A 50 10.41 -1.83 -12.75
CA LEU A 50 11.81 -2.01 -13.15
C LEU A 50 12.42 -3.25 -12.49
N THR A 51 12.03 -3.58 -11.26
CA THR A 51 12.47 -4.80 -10.57
C THR A 51 12.04 -6.08 -11.31
N ASN A 52 10.89 -6.08 -12.00
CA ASN A 52 10.42 -7.22 -12.79
C ASN A 52 11.25 -7.46 -14.07
N ARG A 53 12.09 -6.50 -14.47
CA ARG A 53 12.97 -6.61 -15.65
C ARG A 53 14.37 -7.08 -15.31
N LEU A 54 14.68 -7.26 -14.02
CA LEU A 54 15.99 -7.73 -13.58
C LEU A 54 16.09 -9.25 -13.74
N PRO A 55 17.29 -9.79 -14.05
CA PRO A 55 17.50 -11.23 -14.11
C PRO A 55 17.23 -11.86 -12.74
N ALA A 56 16.58 -13.02 -12.70
CA ALA A 56 16.18 -13.73 -11.48
C ALA A 56 17.31 -13.93 -10.45
N ASN A 57 18.56 -13.89 -10.90
CA ASN A 57 19.76 -14.09 -10.09
C ASN A 57 20.33 -12.78 -9.53
N SER A 58 19.67 -11.64 -9.74
CA SER A 58 20.18 -10.35 -9.29
C SER A 58 20.00 -10.19 -7.78
N LEU A 59 21.05 -9.70 -7.11
CA LEU A 59 21.03 -9.38 -5.68
C LEU A 59 19.91 -8.38 -5.31
N ILE A 60 19.43 -7.60 -6.28
CA ILE A 60 18.36 -6.61 -6.10
C ILE A 60 17.00 -7.28 -5.91
N ILE A 61 16.75 -8.45 -6.53
CA ILE A 61 15.49 -9.20 -6.32
C ILE A 61 15.45 -9.80 -4.90
N SER A 62 16.62 -10.17 -4.35
CA SER A 62 16.70 -10.61 -2.95
C SER A 62 16.56 -9.46 -1.93
N LEU A 63 16.70 -8.20 -2.38
CA LEU A 63 16.31 -7.03 -1.60
C LEU A 63 14.78 -6.89 -1.72
N SER A 64 14.06 -7.80 -1.08
CA SER A 64 12.66 -7.56 -0.74
C SER A 64 12.57 -6.14 -0.16
N LEU A 65 11.75 -5.28 -0.77
CA LEU A 65 11.49 -3.92 -0.27
C LEU A 65 10.83 -3.94 1.13
N SER A 66 10.53 -5.14 1.65
CA SER A 66 10.06 -5.38 3.00
C SER A 66 11.01 -6.28 3.79
N LEU A 67 11.33 -5.86 5.02
CA LEU A 67 12.13 -6.62 5.97
C LEU A 67 11.33 -7.72 6.72
N TRP A 68 10.08 -7.96 6.34
CA TRP A 68 9.14 -8.80 7.09
C TRP A 68 8.99 -10.20 6.48
N LYS A 69 8.72 -11.20 7.34
CA LYS A 69 8.55 -12.60 6.93
C LYS A 69 7.22 -12.79 6.22
N HIS A 70 7.27 -13.24 4.96
CA HIS A 70 6.08 -13.42 4.11
C HIS A 70 5.15 -14.50 4.67
N ASP A 71 3.89 -14.13 4.92
CA ASP A 71 2.85 -15.11 5.17
C ASP A 71 2.27 -15.60 3.83
N THR A 72 2.54 -16.86 3.49
CA THR A 72 2.05 -17.48 2.25
C THR A 72 0.59 -17.94 2.36
N THR A 73 -0.02 -17.93 3.55
CA THR A 73 -1.40 -18.37 3.74
C THR A 73 -2.41 -17.46 3.04
N CYS A 74 -2.07 -16.19 2.86
CA CYS A 74 -2.92 -15.23 2.16
C CYS A 74 -3.10 -15.55 0.67
N ILE A 75 -2.09 -16.14 0.04
CA ILE A 75 -2.12 -16.49 -1.38
C ILE A 75 -3.18 -17.57 -1.63
N GLY A 76 -3.18 -18.63 -0.82
CA GLY A 76 -4.16 -19.71 -0.94
C GLY A 76 -5.60 -19.24 -0.72
N TRP A 77 -5.82 -18.25 0.15
CA TRP A 77 -7.17 -17.68 0.34
C TRP A 77 -7.66 -16.89 -0.88
N LEU A 78 -6.74 -16.23 -1.63
CA LEU A 78 -7.05 -15.49 -2.85
C LEU A 78 -7.35 -16.41 -4.03
N ASP A 79 -6.67 -17.56 -4.12
CA ASP A 79 -6.87 -18.54 -5.20
C ASP A 79 -8.33 -19.02 -5.27
N ASP A 80 -9.00 -19.12 -4.13
CA ASP A 80 -10.41 -19.56 -4.04
C ASP A 80 -11.43 -18.47 -4.41
N LYS A 81 -11.00 -17.24 -4.73
CA LYS A 81 -11.91 -16.11 -4.99
C LYS A 81 -12.10 -15.89 -6.48
N ARG A 82 -13.30 -15.39 -6.83
CA ARG A 82 -13.58 -14.95 -8.20
C ARG A 82 -12.73 -13.73 -8.54
N ASN A 83 -12.28 -13.65 -9.79
CA ASN A 83 -11.58 -12.48 -10.32
C ASN A 83 -12.33 -11.18 -10.02
N GLY A 84 -11.60 -10.17 -9.54
CA GLY A 84 -12.10 -8.85 -9.20
C GLY A 84 -13.08 -8.80 -8.03
N ALA A 85 -13.20 -9.85 -7.22
CA ALA A 85 -14.15 -9.89 -6.10
C ALA A 85 -13.59 -9.35 -4.79
N VAL A 86 -12.26 -9.28 -4.63
CA VAL A 86 -11.62 -8.96 -3.36
C VAL A 86 -11.24 -7.47 -3.31
N VAL A 87 -11.57 -6.81 -2.20
CA VAL A 87 -11.03 -5.49 -1.87
C VAL A 87 -9.88 -5.68 -0.89
N TYR A 88 -8.69 -5.26 -1.30
CA TYR A 88 -7.49 -5.26 -0.48
C TYR A 88 -7.36 -3.93 0.25
N VAL A 89 -7.12 -3.98 1.56
CA VAL A 89 -7.00 -2.80 2.42
C VAL A 89 -5.71 -2.86 3.19
N ASN A 90 -4.86 -1.87 2.94
CA ASN A 90 -3.61 -1.71 3.63
C ASN A 90 -3.35 -0.23 3.91
N SER A 91 -3.33 0.12 5.20
CA SER A 91 -3.03 1.46 5.69
C SER A 91 -1.58 1.58 6.20
N ARG A 92 -0.64 0.84 5.62
CA ARG A 92 0.79 0.97 5.96
C ARG A 92 1.27 2.40 5.68
N GLY A 93 1.55 3.14 6.74
CA GLY A 93 2.12 4.49 6.72
C GLY A 93 2.42 4.98 8.13
N ILE A 94 2.96 6.20 8.26
CA ILE A 94 3.19 6.89 9.55
C ILE A 94 1.87 7.37 10.18
N THR A 95 0.77 7.29 9.42
CA THR A 95 -0.55 7.75 9.85
C THR A 95 -1.17 6.76 10.85
N ILE A 96 -1.03 7.08 12.14
CA ILE A 96 -1.75 6.42 13.21
C ILE A 96 -3.20 6.89 13.13
N MET A 97 -4.11 6.02 12.65
CA MET A 97 -5.53 6.24 12.86
C MET A 97 -5.89 5.89 14.31
N PRO A 98 -6.74 6.67 15.00
CA PRO A 98 -7.30 6.24 16.27
C PRO A 98 -8.08 4.93 16.10
N ASN A 99 -7.89 3.99 17.03
CA ASN A 99 -8.54 2.68 17.04
C ASN A 99 -10.04 2.74 16.72
N GLU A 100 -10.76 3.65 17.38
CA GLU A 100 -12.20 3.77 17.23
C GLU A 100 -12.63 4.04 15.78
N LYS A 101 -11.87 4.86 15.04
CA LYS A 101 -12.17 5.16 13.64
C LYS A 101 -11.81 4.01 12.71
N GLN A 102 -10.72 3.30 12.98
CA GLN A 102 -10.35 2.11 12.23
C GLN A 102 -11.36 0.98 12.43
N VAL A 103 -11.85 0.83 13.66
CA VAL A 103 -12.89 -0.13 14.04
C VAL A 103 -14.22 0.22 13.38
N ASP A 104 -14.71 1.45 13.50
CA ASP A 104 -15.97 1.88 12.85
C ASP A 104 -15.90 1.72 11.33
N PHE A 105 -14.77 2.10 10.73
CA PHE A 105 -14.53 1.89 9.30
C PHE A 105 -14.62 0.41 8.92
N SER A 106 -13.95 -0.47 9.69
CA SER A 106 -13.94 -1.91 9.44
C SER A 106 -15.33 -2.52 9.62
N LEU A 107 -16.08 -2.12 10.64
CA LEU A 107 -17.47 -2.55 10.86
C LEU A 107 -18.38 -2.11 9.69
N ARG A 108 -18.25 -0.87 9.23
CA ARG A 108 -19.01 -0.36 8.08
C ARG A 108 -18.71 -1.13 6.80
N MET A 109 -17.43 -1.42 6.53
CA MET A 109 -17.02 -2.17 5.34
C MET A 109 -17.35 -3.66 5.41
N GLY A 110 -17.22 -4.28 6.58
CA GLY A 110 -17.44 -5.73 6.75
C GLY A 110 -18.91 -6.13 6.94
N ILE A 111 -19.68 -5.29 7.64
CA ILE A 111 -21.06 -5.55 8.06
C ILE A 111 -22.06 -4.71 7.23
N GLY A 112 -21.77 -3.43 7.03
CA GLY A 112 -22.72 -2.47 6.43
C GLY A 112 -22.93 -2.66 4.92
N GLU A 113 -21.88 -2.98 4.17
CA GLU A 113 -21.96 -3.08 2.71
C GLU A 113 -22.03 -4.53 2.22
N LYS A 114 -23.26 -5.03 2.02
CA LYS A 114 -23.55 -6.41 1.53
C LYS A 114 -22.91 -6.77 0.17
N TRP A 115 -22.35 -5.80 -0.56
CA TRP A 115 -21.77 -5.98 -1.89
C TRP A 115 -20.26 -6.27 -1.86
N VAL A 116 -19.54 -5.92 -0.78
CA VAL A 116 -18.12 -6.24 -0.63
C VAL A 116 -18.01 -7.67 -0.09
N ARG A 117 -18.18 -8.63 -1.00
CA ARG A 117 -17.93 -10.04 -0.71
C ARG A 117 -16.43 -10.24 -0.86
N ASN A 118 -15.70 -10.44 0.24
CA ASN A 118 -14.25 -10.63 0.30
C ASN A 118 -13.45 -9.33 0.57
N PHE A 119 -13.14 -9.11 1.84
CA PHE A 119 -12.34 -7.98 2.32
C PHE A 119 -11.06 -8.48 2.98
N TRP A 120 -9.91 -8.01 2.52
CA TRP A 120 -8.63 -8.37 3.11
C TRP A 120 -8.01 -7.17 3.80
N VAL A 121 -7.82 -7.27 5.11
CA VAL A 121 -7.12 -6.26 5.92
C VAL A 121 -5.74 -6.75 6.26
N ILE A 122 -4.75 -5.88 6.02
CA ILE A 122 -3.42 -6.03 6.59
C ILE A 122 -3.23 -5.01 7.68
N GLN A 123 -2.97 -5.50 8.88
CA GLN A 123 -2.85 -4.69 10.08
C GLN A 123 -1.48 -4.94 10.70
N PRO A 124 -0.50 -4.05 10.45
CA PRO A 124 0.66 -3.96 11.31
C PRO A 124 0.23 -3.30 12.62
N ASP A 125 0.94 -3.59 13.71
CA ASP A 125 0.83 -3.04 15.07
C ASP A 125 0.99 -1.50 15.17
N LEU A 126 0.25 -0.73 14.38
CA LEU A 126 0.33 0.74 14.26
C LEU A 126 -0.51 1.47 15.31
N VAL A 127 -1.04 0.72 16.27
CA VAL A 127 -1.82 1.25 17.38
C VAL A 127 -0.92 1.27 18.60
N MET A 128 -0.61 2.47 19.08
CA MET A 128 -0.07 2.67 20.42
C MET A 128 -1.13 2.22 21.44
N GLY A 129 -0.96 1.01 21.98
CA GLY A 129 -1.87 0.40 22.93
C GLY A 129 -2.13 -1.06 22.57
N GLU A 130 -2.03 -1.93 23.57
CA GLU A 130 -2.16 -3.39 23.48
C GLU A 130 -3.25 -3.81 22.48
N ASN A 131 -2.82 -4.54 21.44
CA ASN A 131 -3.65 -5.23 20.45
C ASN A 131 -4.72 -4.33 19.81
N ALA A 132 -4.57 -4.06 18.51
CA ALA A 132 -5.68 -3.56 17.73
C ALA A 132 -6.75 -4.67 17.61
N VAL A 133 -7.54 -4.85 18.67
CA VAL A 133 -8.56 -5.90 18.77
C VAL A 133 -9.69 -5.46 17.86
N MET A 134 -9.72 -6.04 16.67
CA MET A 134 -10.89 -5.96 15.82
C MET A 134 -12.10 -6.52 16.61
N PRO A 135 -13.27 -5.86 16.61
CA PRO A 135 -14.40 -6.29 17.44
C PRO A 135 -14.78 -7.73 17.14
N GLU A 136 -15.17 -8.47 18.17
CA GLU A 136 -15.62 -9.86 18.02
C GLU A 136 -16.81 -9.97 17.05
N GLU A 137 -17.70 -8.98 17.08
CA GLU A 137 -18.83 -8.82 16.14
C GLU A 137 -18.36 -8.80 14.67
N PHE A 138 -17.26 -8.11 14.38
CA PHE A 138 -16.65 -8.09 13.04
C PHE A 138 -16.13 -9.48 12.65
N LEU A 139 -15.41 -10.15 13.54
CA LEU A 139 -14.84 -11.48 13.29
C LEU A 139 -15.92 -12.52 13.02
N VAL A 140 -17.03 -12.45 13.76
CA VAL A 140 -18.18 -13.34 13.60
C VAL A 140 -18.92 -13.05 12.29
N GLU A 141 -19.27 -11.79 12.02
CA GLU A 141 -20.05 -11.42 10.82
C GLU A 141 -19.26 -11.59 9.52
N THR A 142 -17.95 -11.35 9.55
CA THR A 142 -17.09 -11.45 8.37
C THR A 142 -16.46 -12.83 8.18
N LYS A 143 -16.76 -13.80 9.07
CA LYS A 143 -16.25 -15.16 8.99
C LYS A 143 -16.47 -15.78 7.60
N GLY A 144 -15.38 -16.17 6.94
CA GLY A 144 -15.40 -16.74 5.59
C GLY A 144 -15.51 -15.72 4.45
N ARG A 145 -15.75 -14.44 4.75
CA ARG A 145 -15.78 -13.30 3.82
C ARG A 145 -14.63 -12.32 4.02
N SER A 146 -13.79 -12.50 5.04
CA SER A 146 -12.62 -11.67 5.26
C SER A 146 -11.40 -12.53 5.57
N LEU A 147 -10.23 -11.95 5.32
CA LEU A 147 -8.96 -12.44 5.83
C LEU A 147 -8.29 -11.29 6.58
N LEU A 148 -7.76 -11.58 7.76
CA LEU A 148 -6.88 -10.68 8.51
C LEU A 148 -5.48 -11.29 8.43
N ALA A 149 -4.50 -10.51 7.98
CA ALA A 149 -3.10 -10.92 7.97
C ALA A 149 -2.23 -9.82 8.55
N ASP A 150 -1.23 -10.18 9.35
CA ASP A 150 -0.32 -9.20 9.95
C ASP A 150 0.59 -8.58 8.87
N TRP A 151 1.00 -9.42 7.91
CA TRP A 151 1.85 -8.98 6.82
C TRP A 151 1.71 -9.82 5.54
N CYS A 152 1.89 -9.18 4.38
CA CYS A 152 1.97 -9.86 3.09
C CYS A 152 2.94 -9.14 2.13
N ASP A 153 3.32 -9.82 1.06
CA ASP A 153 3.89 -9.14 -0.10
C ASP A 153 2.82 -8.36 -0.88
N GLN A 154 2.74 -7.05 -0.64
CA GLN A 154 1.76 -6.18 -1.28
C GLN A 154 1.81 -6.21 -2.82
N LEU A 155 2.99 -6.36 -3.42
CA LEU A 155 3.12 -6.36 -4.88
C LEU A 155 2.55 -7.65 -5.47
N VAL A 156 2.88 -8.79 -4.86
CA VAL A 156 2.32 -10.10 -5.27
C VAL A 156 0.80 -10.06 -5.16
N VAL A 157 0.29 -9.52 -4.06
CA VAL A 157 -1.14 -9.40 -3.79
C VAL A 157 -1.86 -8.51 -4.79
N LEU A 158 -1.33 -7.33 -5.06
CA LEU A 158 -1.95 -6.42 -6.03
C LEU A 158 -1.92 -7.00 -7.45
N SER A 159 -1.02 -7.94 -7.74
CA SER A 159 -0.98 -8.65 -9.02
C SER A 159 -1.99 -9.80 -9.13
N TYR A 160 -2.66 -10.18 -8.04
CA TYR A 160 -3.57 -11.31 -8.02
C TYR A 160 -4.90 -11.00 -8.73
N PRO A 161 -5.39 -11.85 -9.64
CA PRO A 161 -6.64 -11.59 -10.39
C PRO A 161 -7.88 -11.43 -9.52
N ALA A 162 -7.87 -12.03 -8.32
CA ALA A 162 -8.94 -11.92 -7.34
C ALA A 162 -9.13 -10.49 -6.83
N ILE A 163 -8.08 -9.66 -6.83
CA ILE A 163 -8.15 -8.28 -6.36
C ILE A 163 -8.89 -7.42 -7.39
N GLY A 164 -10.00 -6.82 -6.96
CA GLY A 164 -10.80 -5.87 -7.75
C GLY A 164 -10.68 -4.43 -7.27
N GLY A 165 -10.15 -4.20 -6.06
CA GLY A 165 -9.97 -2.86 -5.52
C GLY A 165 -8.86 -2.81 -4.48
N PHE A 166 -8.23 -1.64 -4.38
CA PHE A 166 -7.19 -1.37 -3.39
C PHE A 166 -7.53 -0.09 -2.61
N LEU A 167 -7.75 -0.23 -1.31
CA LEU A 167 -7.88 0.90 -0.41
C LEU A 167 -6.56 1.13 0.32
N MET A 168 -6.00 2.31 0.12
CA MET A 168 -4.73 2.72 0.70
C MET A 168 -4.78 4.17 1.15
N HIS A 169 -3.81 4.55 1.98
CA HIS A 169 -3.63 5.94 2.39
C HIS A 169 -2.99 6.83 1.30
N SER A 170 -2.67 6.27 0.13
CA SER A 170 -2.02 6.95 -1.01
C SER A 170 -0.66 7.57 -0.67
N GLY A 171 0.18 6.80 0.01
CA GLY A 171 1.57 7.15 0.29
C GLY A 171 2.57 6.67 -0.76
#